data_AF-A0A9W6D4K6-F1
#
_entry.id   AF-A0A9W6D4K6-F1
#
_cell.length_a   1.000
_cell.length_b   1.000
_cell.length_c   1.000
_cell.angle_alpha   90.00
_cell.angle_beta   90.00
_cell.angle_gamma   90.00
#
_symmetry.space_group_name_H-M   'P 1'
#
loop_
_entity.id
_entity.type
_entity.pdbx_description
1 polymer ?
#
loop_
_entity_poly.entity_id
_entity_poly.type
_entity_poly.pdbx_seq_one_letter_code
_entity_poly.pdbx_strand_id
1 'polypeptide(L)'
;MKWIEVITLRSLVKANRQMVDELLSQVFKQKESGLAASIRVYHHPTVETDLSIHIHWENGAQHPSESPLGQQLSYALKGLGLLYHSIWVEVAAME
;
A
#
# COMPACT_ATOMS: atom_id res chain seq x y z
N MET A 1 15.52 4.12 10.13
CA MET A 1 14.37 4.99 10.49
C MET A 1 13.13 4.27 10.04
N LYS A 2 12.11 4.10 10.89
CA LYS A 2 10.88 3.43 10.49
C LYS A 2 9.98 4.42 9.77
N TRP A 3 9.36 3.98 8.69
CA TRP A 3 8.43 4.80 7.92
C TRP A 3 7.44 3.89 7.21
N ILE A 4 6.36 4.49 6.74
CA ILE A 4 5.24 3.80 6.11
C ILE A 4 4.82 4.53 4.84
N GLU A 5 4.54 3.76 3.79
CA GLU A 5 3.77 4.24 2.65
C GLU A 5 2.31 3.87 2.84
N VAL A 6 1.43 4.85 2.67
CA VAL A 6 -0.01 4.67 2.71
C VAL A 6 -0.55 4.99 1.33
N ILE A 7 -1.09 3.96 0.67
CA ILE A 7 -1.75 4.06 -0.63
C ILE A 7 -3.24 3.81 -0.40
N THR A 8 -4.06 4.84 -0.56
CA THR A 8 -5.51 4.75 -0.38
C THR A 8 -6.19 4.88 -1.74
N LEU A 9 -7.10 3.96 -2.03
CA LEU A 9 -7.92 3.94 -3.24
C LEU A 9 -9.39 4.03 -2.85
N ARG A 10 -10.10 5.00 -3.43
CA ARG A 10 -11.56 5.00 -3.53
C ARG A 10 -11.96 4.57 -4.94
N SER A 11 -12.37 3.32 -5.08
CA SER A 11 -12.76 2.73 -6.37
C SER A 11 -14.09 3.30 -6.87
N LEU A 12 -14.24 3.44 -8.18
CA LEU A 12 -15.50 3.86 -8.81
C LEU A 12 -16.56 2.75 -8.82
N VAL A 13 -16.14 1.48 -8.75
CA VAL A 13 -17.02 0.31 -8.87
C VAL A 13 -16.62 -0.76 -7.86
N LYS A 14 -17.61 -1.38 -7.20
CA LYS A 14 -17.43 -2.48 -6.24
C LYS A 14 -16.77 -3.72 -6.85
N ALA A 15 -16.94 -3.93 -8.16
CA ALA A 15 -16.41 -5.07 -8.92
C ALA A 15 -14.87 -5.13 -8.99
N ASN A 16 -14.16 -4.04 -8.65
CA ASN A 16 -12.70 -3.99 -8.71
C ASN A 16 -12.02 -4.74 -7.55
N ARG A 17 -12.78 -5.24 -6.56
CA ARG A 17 -12.20 -5.93 -5.39
C ARG A 17 -11.39 -7.17 -5.77
N GLN A 18 -11.89 -7.99 -6.68
CA GLN A 18 -11.17 -9.18 -7.13
C GLN A 18 -9.86 -8.81 -7.86
N MET A 19 -9.88 -7.78 -8.70
CA MET A 19 -8.66 -7.26 -9.35
C MET A 19 -7.63 -6.77 -8.34
N VAL A 20 -8.08 -6.07 -7.30
CA VAL A 20 -7.22 -5.59 -6.22
C VAL A 20 -6.61 -6.77 -5.46
N ASP A 21 -7.41 -7.77 -5.11
CA ASP A 21 -6.94 -8.97 -4.40
C ASP A 21 -5.93 -9.76 -5.26
N GLU A 22 -6.19 -9.90 -6.56
CA GLU A 22 -5.26 -10.54 -7.51
C GLU A 22 -3.95 -9.76 -7.65
N LEU A 23 -4.01 -8.43 -7.80
CA LEU A 23 -2.83 -7.56 -7.86
C LEU A 23 -1.99 -7.70 -6.59
N LEU A 24 -2.62 -7.64 -5.43
CA LEU A 24 -1.96 -7.82 -4.14
C LEU A 24 -1.30 -9.20 -4.07
N SER A 25 -1.99 -10.26 -4.47
CA SER A 25 -1.43 -11.61 -4.46
C SER A 25 -0.17 -11.75 -5.33
N GLN A 26 -0.13 -11.09 -6.49
CA GLN A 26 1.04 -11.10 -7.38
C GLN A 26 2.21 -10.34 -6.75
N VAL A 27 1.93 -9.20 -6.13
CA VAL A 27 2.93 -8.41 -5.40
C VAL A 27 3.49 -9.17 -4.19
N PHE A 28 2.63 -9.86 -3.43
CA PHE A 28 3.06 -10.69 -2.31
C PHE A 28 3.91 -11.88 -2.74
N LYS A 29 3.62 -12.51 -3.89
CA LYS A 29 4.45 -13.59 -4.45
C LYS A 29 5.84 -13.11 -4.87
N GLN A 30 5.97 -11.89 -5.40
CA GLN A 30 7.28 -11.31 -5.72
C GLN A 30 8.12 -10.99 -4.47
N LYS A 31 7.46 -10.77 -3.32
CA LYS A 31 8.07 -10.40 -2.05
C LYS A 31 8.88 -11.52 -1.38
N GLU A 32 8.59 -12.79 -1.65
CA GLU A 32 9.31 -13.94 -1.07
C GLU A 32 10.82 -13.98 -1.41
N SER A 33 11.30 -13.04 -2.25
CA SER A 33 12.70 -12.88 -2.62
C SER A 33 13.56 -11.98 -1.70
N GLY A 34 13.05 -11.51 -0.54
CA GLY A 34 13.87 -10.80 0.46
C GLY A 34 13.52 -9.31 0.67
N LEU A 35 12.25 -8.93 0.50
CA LEU A 35 11.82 -7.56 0.75
C LEU A 35 11.79 -7.24 2.27
N ALA A 36 12.49 -6.19 2.70
CA ALA A 36 12.58 -5.76 4.10
C ALA A 36 11.34 -5.02 4.66
N ALA A 37 10.23 -5.01 3.93
CA ALA A 37 9.00 -4.32 4.33
C ALA A 37 7.91 -5.30 4.78
N SER A 38 7.04 -4.93 5.71
CA SER A 38 5.77 -5.62 5.95
C SER A 38 4.63 -4.89 5.23
N ILE A 39 3.65 -5.62 4.69
CA ILE A 39 2.54 -5.02 3.94
C ILE A 39 1.24 -5.43 4.63
N ARG A 40 0.35 -4.47 4.87
CA ARG A 40 -0.99 -4.67 5.42
C ARG A 40 -2.02 -4.00 4.53
N VAL A 41 -3.19 -4.63 4.40
CA VAL A 41 -4.26 -4.15 3.53
C VAL A 41 -5.54 -4.04 4.36
N TYR A 42 -6.21 -2.91 4.23
CA TYR A 42 -7.40 -2.56 4.97
C TYR A 42 -8.52 -2.20 4.00
N HIS A 43 -9.76 -2.52 4.39
CA HIS A 43 -10.96 -2.04 3.72
C HIS A 43 -11.68 -1.08 4.66
N HIS A 44 -12.33 -0.07 4.10
CA HIS A 44 -13.16 0.81 4.92
C HIS A 44 -14.43 0.04 5.35
N PRO A 45 -14.80 0.03 6.64
CA PRO A 45 -15.90 -0.80 7.14
C PRO A 45 -17.28 -0.39 6.62
N THR A 46 -17.45 0.87 6.20
CA THR A 46 -18.73 1.41 5.72
C THR A 46 -18.70 1.87 4.27
N VAL A 47 -17.54 1.93 3.64
CA VAL A 47 -17.36 2.37 2.24
C VAL A 47 -16.68 1.23 1.51
N GLU A 48 -17.47 0.29 1.01
CA GLU A 48 -16.96 -0.98 0.45
C GLU A 48 -16.01 -0.81 -0.75
N THR A 49 -16.00 0.38 -1.36
CA THR A 49 -15.11 0.76 -2.47
C THR A 49 -13.76 1.31 -2.01
N ASP A 50 -13.58 1.56 -0.71
CA ASP A 50 -12.37 2.15 -0.16
C ASP A 50 -11.42 1.07 0.37
N LEU A 51 -10.17 1.17 -0.07
CA LEU A 51 -9.06 0.31 0.31
C LEU A 51 -7.89 1.16 0.76
N SER A 52 -7.12 0.69 1.74
CA SER A 52 -5.83 1.26 2.08
C SER A 52 -4.75 0.17 2.17
N ILE A 53 -3.60 0.43 1.55
CA ILE A 53 -2.42 -0.44 1.55
C ILE A 53 -1.33 0.28 2.32
N HIS A 54 -0.82 -0.39 3.35
CA HIS A 54 0.20 0.10 4.25
C HIS A 54 1.48 -0.71 4.03
N ILE A 55 2.56 -0.07 3.59
CA ILE A 55 3.88 -0.68 3.41
C ILE A 55 4.78 -0.15 4.52
N HIS A 56 5.09 -0.97 5.51
CA HIS A 56 5.93 -0.63 6.64
C HIS A 56 7.38 -1.00 6.36
N TRP A 57 8.27 -0.02 6.42
CA TRP A 57 9.70 -0.18 6.21
C TRP A 57 10.43 -0.11 7.55
N GLU A 58 11.02 -1.24 7.97
CA GLU A 58 11.74 -1.31 9.26
C GLU A 58 13.20 -0.87 9.15
N ASN A 59 13.82 -1.11 7.99
CA ASN A 59 15.26 -0.88 7.75
C ASN A 59 15.55 -0.13 6.44
N GLY A 60 14.57 0.61 5.92
CA GLY A 60 14.70 1.33 4.65
C GLY A 60 15.72 2.47 4.71
N ALA A 61 16.33 2.75 3.55
CA ALA A 61 17.38 3.75 3.31
C ALA A 61 17.19 5.08 4.08
N GLN A 62 18.29 5.82 4.24
CA GLN A 62 18.37 7.06 5.01
C GLN A 62 17.33 8.15 4.62
N HIS A 63 16.60 7.98 3.51
CA HIS A 63 15.55 8.90 3.06
C HIS A 63 14.25 8.14 2.70
N PRO A 64 13.15 8.39 3.42
CA PRO A 64 11.81 7.96 3.03
C PRO A 64 11.45 8.56 1.67
N SER A 65 11.09 7.71 0.71
CA SER A 65 10.64 8.11 -0.63
C SER A 65 9.59 7.11 -1.13
N GLU A 66 8.91 7.42 -2.23
CA GLU A 66 8.02 6.44 -2.87
C GLU A 66 8.87 5.24 -3.31
N SER A 67 8.63 4.08 -2.72
CA SER A 67 9.42 2.90 -3.05
C SER A 67 9.04 2.39 -4.44
N PRO A 68 9.90 1.62 -5.13
CA PRO A 68 9.54 0.97 -6.39
C PRO A 68 8.25 0.14 -6.26
N LEU A 69 8.07 -0.52 -5.11
CA LEU A 69 6.85 -1.26 -4.80
C LEU A 69 5.63 -0.34 -4.68
N GLY A 70 5.75 0.76 -3.92
CA GLY A 70 4.68 1.73 -3.76
C GLY A 70 4.28 2.37 -5.09
N GLN A 71 5.26 2.71 -5.93
CA GLN A 71 5.03 3.24 -7.28
C GLN A 71 4.33 2.22 -8.18
N GLN A 72 4.76 0.95 -8.16
CA GLN A 72 4.12 -0.12 -8.95
C GLN A 72 2.65 -0.30 -8.55
N LEU A 73 2.35 -0.31 -7.25
CA LEU A 73 0.98 -0.39 -6.73
C LEU A 73 0.16 0.84 -7.13
N SER A 74 0.68 2.04 -6.90
CA SER A 74 0.01 3.30 -7.26
C SER A 74 -0.28 3.36 -8.78
N TYR A 75 0.67 2.95 -9.61
CA TYR A 75 0.49 2.91 -11.06
C TYR A 75 -0.58 1.91 -11.50
N ALA A 76 -0.62 0.72 -10.89
CA ALA A 76 -1.62 -0.31 -11.21
C ALA A 76 -3.03 0.09 -10.76
N LEU A 77 -3.15 0.85 -9.67
CA LEU A 77 -4.43 1.22 -9.07
C LEU A 77 -5.01 2.55 -9.57
N LYS A 78 -4.20 3.45 -10.14
CA LYS A 78 -4.64 4.81 -10.55
C LYS A 78 -5.83 4.83 -11.50
N GLY A 79 -6.01 3.77 -12.31
CA GLY A 79 -7.10 3.67 -13.28
C GLY A 79 -8.44 3.26 -12.67
N LEU A 80 -8.46 2.83 -11.41
CA LEU A 80 -9.64 2.25 -10.76
C LEU A 80 -10.46 3.28 -9.97
N GLY A 81 -9.92 4.48 -9.73
CA GLY A 81 -10.62 5.55 -9.03
C GLY A 81 -9.69 6.62 -8.46
N LEU A 82 -10.10 7.24 -7.36
CA LEU A 82 -9.32 8.28 -6.69
C LEU A 82 -8.24 7.63 -5.83
N LEU A 83 -6.98 7.93 -6.14
CA LEU A 83 -5.81 7.37 -5.46
C LEU A 83 -5.02 8.45 -4.73
N TYR A 84 -4.64 8.15 -3.50
CA TYR A 84 -3.74 8.96 -2.68
C TYR A 84 -2.55 8.11 -2.27
N HIS A 85 -1.34 8.61 -2.49
CA HIS A 85 -0.10 7.99 -2.03
C HIS A 85 0.61 8.98 -1.12
N SER A 86 0.89 8.57 0.11
CA SER A 86 1.57 9.40 1.11
C SER A 86 2.63 8.62 1.85
N ILE A 87 3.62 9.32 2.38
CA ILE A 87 4.76 8.76 3.11
C ILE A 87 4.76 9.37 4.49
N TRP A 88 4.85 8.52 5.51
CA TRP A 88 4.88 8.94 6.91
C TRP A 88 6.09 8.36 7.61
N VAL A 89 6.73 9.17 8.43
CA VAL A 89 7.87 8.77 9.23
C VAL A 89 7.39 8.51 10.65
N GLU A 90 7.82 7.40 11.25
CA GLU A 90 7.52 7.12 12.65
C GLU A 90 8.28 8.11 13.55
N VAL A 91 7.53 8.91 14.32
CA VAL A 91 8.10 9.86 15.30
C VAL A 91 8.22 9.22 16.69
N ALA A 92 7.22 8.42 17.07
CA ALA A 92 7.20 7.63 18.29
C ALA A 92 6.18 6.49 18.14
N ALA A 93 6.45 5.35 18.76
CA ALA A 93 5.46 4.29 18.96
C ALA A 93 4.85 4.45 20.36
N MET A 94 3.53 4.46 20.46
CA MET A 94 2.82 4.43 21.74
C MET A 94 2.27 3.02 21.95
N GLU A 95 2.64 2.40 23.07
CA GLU A 95 2.19 1.06 23.50
C GLU A 95 0.86 1.13 24.26
#